data_AF-A0A1V6IVJ8-F1
#
_entry.id   AF-A0A1V6IVJ8-F1
#
_cell.length_a   1.000
_cell.length_b   1.000
_cell.length_c   1.000
_cell.angle_alpha   90.00
_cell.angle_beta   90.00
_cell.angle_gamma   90.00
#
_symmetry.space_group_name_H-M   'P 1'
#
loop_
_entity.id
_entity.type
_entity.pdbx_description
1 polymer ?
#
loop_
_entity_poly.entity_id
_entity_poly.type
_entity_poly.pdbx_seq_one_letter_code
_entity_poly.pdbx_strand_id
1 'polypeptide(L)'
;MSNLGLKVACKQYGFKHHASKVGDRYVLEDMLKMGSVIGGEEAGHMIFLDHHTTGDGIIAALQLVAAMIKENKPLSELARMMDIFPQKLINVDVKSKPDIDQIPRLAEAIKQVEKELGDEGRVLVRYSGTQNMCRVMVEGPTDAVTLKYCRQLADIIKSEIG
;
A
#
# COMPACT_ATOMS: atom_id res chain seq x y z
N MET A 1 0.01 -1.55 5.49
CA MET A 1 -0.17 -1.08 4.10
C MET A 1 0.64 0.21 3.95
N SER A 2 1.13 0.49 2.75
CA SER A 2 1.82 1.74 2.41
C SER A 2 1.34 2.17 1.02
N ASN A 3 1.42 3.48 0.75
CA ASN A 3 1.14 4.03 -0.57
C ASN A 3 2.12 3.46 -1.60
N LEU A 4 1.65 3.22 -2.83
CA LEU A 4 2.48 2.75 -3.95
C LEU A 4 3.73 3.59 -4.18
N GLY A 5 3.66 4.90 -3.91
CA GLY A 5 4.79 5.82 -3.98
C GLY A 5 6.03 5.32 -3.27
N LEU A 6 5.88 4.65 -2.12
CA LEU A 6 7.02 4.13 -1.37
C LEU A 6 7.76 3.05 -2.16
N LYS A 7 7.03 2.14 -2.79
CA LYS A 7 7.62 1.08 -3.63
C LYS A 7 8.35 1.70 -4.83
N VAL A 8 7.74 2.71 -5.46
CA VAL A 8 8.32 3.40 -6.61
C VAL A 8 9.59 4.15 -6.21
N ALA A 9 9.56 4.92 -5.12
CA ALA A 9 10.72 5.63 -4.59
C ALA A 9 11.84 4.65 -4.21
N CYS A 10 11.54 3.55 -3.50
CA CYS A 10 12.53 2.53 -3.20
C CYS A 10 13.20 1.98 -4.46
N LYS A 11 12.43 1.66 -5.51
CA LYS A 11 12.97 1.21 -6.80
C LYS A 11 13.87 2.27 -7.44
N GLN A 12 13.43 3.53 -7.46
CA GLN A 12 14.17 4.66 -8.01
C GLN A 12 15.52 4.88 -7.32
N TYR A 13 15.58 4.75 -5.99
CA TYR A 13 16.81 4.94 -5.21
C TYR A 13 17.60 3.64 -4.98
N GLY A 14 17.19 2.52 -5.59
CA GLY A 14 17.92 1.24 -5.51
C GLY A 14 17.74 0.46 -4.20
N PHE A 15 16.71 0.78 -3.41
CA PHE A 15 16.37 0.04 -2.19
C PHE A 15 15.52 -1.19 -2.51
N LYS A 16 15.82 -2.31 -1.83
CA LYS A 16 14.95 -3.49 -1.82
C LYS A 16 13.73 -3.20 -0.94
N HIS A 17 12.54 -3.27 -1.52
CA HIS A 17 11.27 -3.08 -0.81
C HIS A 17 10.54 -4.40 -0.65
N HIS A 18 10.09 -4.71 0.56
CA HIS A 18 9.27 -5.89 0.90
C HIS A 18 7.94 -5.45 1.49
N ALA A 19 6.84 -5.97 0.94
CA ALA A 19 5.50 -5.72 1.48
C ALA A 19 5.08 -6.90 2.36
N SER A 20 5.03 -6.67 3.68
CA SER A 20 4.50 -7.66 4.63
C SER A 20 2.97 -7.67 4.67
N LYS A 21 2.41 -8.66 5.37
CA LYS A 21 1.00 -8.65 5.80
C LYS A 21 0.75 -7.46 6.73
N VAL A 22 -0.51 -7.04 6.83
CA VAL A 22 -0.90 -5.91 7.69
C VAL A 22 -0.76 -6.29 9.17
N GLY A 23 -0.10 -5.44 9.96
CA GLY A 23 0.20 -5.65 11.37
C GLY A 23 1.71 -5.62 11.64
N ASP A 24 2.12 -4.79 12.60
CA ASP A 24 3.47 -4.64 13.15
C ASP A 24 4.21 -5.98 13.39
N ARG A 25 3.52 -6.98 13.93
CA ARG A 25 4.07 -8.31 14.17
C ARG A 25 4.62 -8.95 12.89
N TYR A 26 3.86 -8.87 11.78
CA TYR A 26 4.29 -9.47 10.51
C TYR A 26 5.46 -8.71 9.90
N VAL A 27 5.46 -7.38 10.07
CA VAL A 27 6.59 -6.53 9.67
C VAL A 27 7.85 -6.99 10.39
N LEU A 28 7.83 -7.09 11.73
CA LEU A 28 8.99 -7.52 12.51
C LEU A 28 9.44 -8.94 12.17
N GLU A 29 8.51 -9.90 12.04
CA GLU A 29 8.82 -11.28 11.65
C GLU A 29 9.53 -11.35 10.29
N ASP A 30 9.08 -10.57 9.30
CA ASP A 30 9.73 -10.52 8.00
C ASP A 30 11.08 -9.79 8.05
N MET A 31 11.19 -8.72 8.84
CA MET A 31 12.45 -8.01 9.01
C MET A 31 13.56 -8.92 9.55
N LEU A 32 13.23 -9.74 10.56
CA LEU A 32 14.16 -10.70 11.15
C LEU A 32 14.57 -11.79 10.15
N LYS A 33 13.64 -12.32 9.35
CA LYS A 33 13.95 -13.32 8.31
C LYS A 33 14.85 -12.76 7.22
N MET A 34 14.67 -11.49 6.88
CA MET A 34 15.38 -10.84 5.78
C MET A 34 16.67 -10.14 6.21
N GLY A 35 16.92 -10.02 7.52
CA GLY A 35 18.02 -9.23 8.05
C GLY A 35 17.92 -7.73 7.71
N SER A 36 16.70 -7.20 7.58
CA SER A 36 16.49 -5.78 7.28
C SER A 36 16.53 -4.92 8.54
N VAL A 37 17.08 -3.72 8.44
CA VAL A 37 17.31 -2.83 9.58
C VAL A 37 16.22 -1.79 9.80
N ILE A 38 15.37 -1.54 8.79
CA ILE A 38 14.28 -0.57 8.82
C ILE A 38 12.98 -1.19 8.33
N GLY A 39 11.88 -0.91 9.02
CA GLY A 39 10.53 -1.31 8.64
C GLY A 39 9.48 -0.49 9.36
N GLY A 40 8.22 -0.63 8.96
CA GLY A 40 7.14 0.07 9.63
C GLY A 40 5.82 0.05 8.89
N GLU A 41 4.88 0.81 9.43
CA GLU A 41 3.52 0.95 8.93
C GLU A 41 3.14 2.42 8.71
N GLU A 42 2.17 2.68 7.83
CA GLU A 42 1.67 4.02 7.51
C GLU A 42 1.16 4.81 8.72
N ALA A 43 0.77 4.13 9.81
CA ALA A 43 0.38 4.77 11.06
C ALA A 43 1.55 5.50 11.79
N GLY A 44 2.78 5.36 11.30
CA GLY A 44 3.98 5.93 11.93
C GLY A 44 4.67 4.98 12.91
N HIS A 45 4.20 3.73 13.04
CA HIS A 45 4.91 2.68 13.76
C HIS A 45 6.16 2.29 12.95
N MET A 46 7.33 2.78 13.36
CA MET A 46 8.61 2.58 12.68
C MET A 46 9.57 1.78 13.57
N ILE A 47 10.21 0.78 12.99
CA ILE A 47 11.17 -0.12 13.64
C ILE A 47 12.56 0.13 13.05
N PHE A 48 13.52 0.43 13.93
CA PHE A 48 14.94 0.52 13.61
C PHE A 48 15.67 -0.59 14.35
N LEU A 49 15.84 -1.75 13.72
CA LEU A 49 16.35 -2.97 14.38
C LEU A 49 17.81 -2.86 14.85
N ASP A 50 18.57 -1.92 14.29
CA ASP A 50 19.93 -1.62 14.77
C ASP A 50 19.94 -0.89 16.13
N HIS A 51 18.78 -0.39 16.58
CA HIS A 51 18.67 0.42 17.79
C HIS A 51 17.67 -0.14 18.80
N HIS A 52 16.57 -0.74 18.36
CA HIS A 52 15.55 -1.29 19.24
C HIS A 52 14.80 -2.46 18.63
N THR A 53 14.26 -3.34 19.47
CA THR A 53 13.60 -4.59 19.05
C THR A 53 12.10 -4.45 18.81
N THR A 54 11.56 -3.24 18.87
CA THR A 54 10.15 -2.91 18.65
C THR A 54 10.05 -1.52 18.01
N GLY A 55 8.85 -1.17 17.54
CA GLY A 55 8.61 0.18 17.03
C GLY A 55 8.71 1.23 18.13
N ASP A 56 9.42 2.32 17.83
CA ASP A 56 9.68 3.40 18.79
C ASP A 56 9.60 4.75 18.10
N GLY A 57 8.61 5.55 18.50
CA GLY A 57 8.37 6.87 17.91
C GLY A 57 9.44 7.90 18.27
N ILE A 58 10.10 7.77 19.43
CA ILE A 58 11.19 8.68 19.84
C ILE A 58 12.42 8.40 18.99
N ILE A 59 12.79 7.13 18.82
CA ILE A 59 13.90 6.75 17.92
C ILE A 59 13.59 7.19 16.49
N ALA A 60 12.38 6.96 15.99
CA ALA A 60 11.99 7.41 14.67
C ALA A 60 12.10 8.93 14.50
N ALA A 61 11.65 9.71 15.49
CA ALA A 61 11.77 11.16 15.49
C ALA A 61 13.24 11.61 15.51
N LEU A 62 14.09 10.97 16.33
CA LEU A 62 15.51 11.26 16.38
C LEU A 62 16.22 10.95 15.05
N GLN A 63 15.90 9.82 14.42
CA GLN A 63 16.43 9.45 13.10
C GLN A 63 16.00 10.44 12.01
N LEU A 64 14.75 10.91 12.05
CA LEU A 64 14.26 11.92 11.13
C LEU A 64 14.99 13.26 11.30
N VAL A 65 15.14 13.74 12.53
CA VAL A 65 15.89 14.97 12.84
C VAL A 65 17.36 14.83 12.46
N ALA A 66 17.98 13.67 12.73
CA ALA A 66 19.35 13.39 12.33
C ALA A 66 19.51 13.45 10.80
N ALA A 67 18.55 12.91 10.03
CA ALA A 67 18.54 13.01 8.57
C ALA A 67 18.40 14.48 8.10
N MET A 68 17.52 15.26 8.72
CA MET A 68 17.38 16.70 8.42
C MET A 68 18.68 17.48 8.64
N ILE A 69 19.37 17.22 9.76
CA ILE A 69 20.64 17.86 10.09
C ILE A 69 21.73 17.42 9.10
N LYS A 70 21.83 16.11 8.83
CA LYS A 70 22.85 15.54 7.94
C LYS A 70 22.73 16.07 6.51
N GLU A 71 21.51 16.14 6.00
CA GLU A 71 21.23 16.65 4.64
C GLU A 71 21.17 18.18 4.58
N ASN A 72 21.18 18.85 5.73
CA ASN A 72 21.03 20.30 5.88
C ASN A 72 19.81 20.85 5.11
N LYS A 73 18.68 20.15 5.21
CA LYS A 73 17.45 20.45 4.46
C LYS A 73 16.23 20.43 5.37
N PRO A 74 15.23 21.30 5.10
CA PRO A 74 13.97 21.23 5.83
C PRO A 74 13.20 19.95 5.49
N LEU A 75 12.36 19.50 6.43
CA LEU A 75 11.52 18.31 6.24
C LEU A 75 10.61 18.43 5.01
N SER A 76 10.15 19.64 4.70
CA SER A 76 9.32 19.91 3.53
C SER A 76 10.00 19.61 2.19
N GLU A 77 11.34 19.59 2.15
CA GLU A 77 12.10 19.17 0.98
C GLU A 77 12.36 17.65 1.01
N LEU A 78 12.80 17.11 2.16
CA LEU A 78 13.08 15.67 2.29
C LEU A 78 11.83 14.80 2.09
N ALA A 79 10.65 15.27 2.49
CA ALA A 79 9.39 14.57 2.27
C ALA A 79 9.02 14.44 0.78
N ARG A 80 9.65 15.20 -0.12
CA ARG A 80 9.43 15.14 -1.58
C ARG A 80 10.27 14.06 -2.28
N MET A 81 11.03 13.26 -1.55
CA MET A 81 11.72 12.10 -2.11
C MET A 81 10.76 10.96 -2.53
N MET A 82 9.46 11.11 -2.25
CA MET A 82 8.44 10.16 -2.66
C MET A 82 7.20 10.95 -3.07
N ASP A 83 6.63 10.60 -4.22
CA ASP A 83 5.30 11.09 -4.60
C ASP A 83 4.22 10.22 -3.97
N ILE A 84 3.19 10.84 -3.40
CA ILE A 84 2.01 10.11 -2.93
C ILE A 84 1.12 9.84 -4.15
N PHE A 85 0.97 8.57 -4.49
CA PHE A 85 0.12 8.16 -5.60
C PHE A 85 -1.36 8.33 -5.23
N PRO A 86 -2.18 8.93 -6.12
CA PRO A 86 -3.63 8.97 -5.95
C PRO A 86 -4.22 7.59 -5.68
N GLN A 87 -5.01 7.52 -4.60
CA GLN A 87 -5.73 6.31 -4.18
C GLN A 87 -7.24 6.55 -4.21
N LYS A 88 -8.00 5.54 -4.64
CA LYS A 88 -9.47 5.52 -4.54
C LYS A 88 -9.95 4.19 -4.00
N LEU A 89 -10.80 4.26 -2.98
CA LEU A 89 -11.44 3.12 -2.33
C LEU A 89 -12.96 3.22 -2.53
N ILE A 90 -13.55 2.21 -3.16
CA ILE A 90 -15.01 2.06 -3.28
C ILE A 90 -15.42 0.80 -2.53
N ASN A 91 -16.46 0.97 -1.72
CA ASN A 91 -17.10 -0.07 -0.94
C ASN A 91 -18.37 -0.51 -1.67
N VAL A 92 -18.49 -1.80 -1.98
CA VAL A 92 -19.64 -2.37 -2.69
C VAL A 92 -20.30 -3.40 -1.78
N ASP A 93 -21.58 -3.24 -1.50
CA ASP A 93 -22.36 -4.25 -0.78
C ASP A 93 -22.45 -5.52 -1.63
N VAL A 94 -22.33 -6.69 -0.99
CA VAL A 94 -22.35 -7.98 -1.69
C VAL A 94 -23.27 -8.96 -0.97
N LYS A 95 -23.95 -9.80 -1.75
CA LYS A 95 -24.87 -10.83 -1.24
C LYS A 95 -24.12 -12.09 -0.80
N SER A 96 -22.96 -12.34 -1.39
CA SER A 96 -22.10 -13.50 -1.10
C SER A 96 -20.63 -13.13 -1.19
N LYS A 97 -19.76 -13.98 -0.63
CA LYS A 97 -18.30 -13.82 -0.61
C LYS A 97 -17.61 -15.03 -1.25
N PRO A 98 -17.87 -15.33 -2.54
CA PRO A 98 -17.10 -16.36 -3.23
C PRO A 98 -15.64 -15.93 -3.32
N ASP A 99 -14.73 -16.84 -3.65
CA ASP A 99 -13.35 -16.45 -3.94
C ASP A 99 -13.32 -15.50 -5.16
N ILE A 100 -12.61 -14.38 -5.06
CA ILE A 100 -12.57 -13.32 -6.08
C ILE A 100 -12.03 -13.87 -7.40
N ASP A 101 -11.04 -14.75 -7.32
CA ASP A 101 -10.42 -15.39 -8.48
C ASP A 101 -11.37 -16.36 -9.21
N GLN A 102 -12.44 -16.79 -8.54
CA GLN A 102 -13.47 -17.67 -9.10
C GLN A 102 -14.63 -16.92 -9.75
N ILE A 103 -14.61 -15.59 -9.76
CA ILE A 103 -15.56 -14.75 -10.51
C ILE A 103 -14.88 -14.37 -11.84
N PRO A 104 -15.15 -15.07 -12.97
CA PRO A 104 -14.31 -14.97 -14.15
C PRO A 104 -14.21 -13.55 -14.70
N ARG A 105 -15.33 -12.84 -14.75
CA ARG A 105 -15.40 -11.46 -15.27
C ARG A 105 -14.65 -10.47 -14.38
N LEU A 106 -14.68 -10.65 -13.07
CA LEU A 106 -13.96 -9.80 -12.12
C LEU A 106 -12.46 -10.08 -12.17
N ALA A 107 -12.06 -11.35 -12.17
CA ALA A 107 -10.66 -11.75 -12.27
C ALA A 107 -10.01 -11.26 -13.57
N GLU A 108 -10.71 -11.35 -14.70
CA GLU A 108 -10.26 -10.82 -15.99
C GLU A 108 -10.12 -9.28 -15.95
N ALA A 109 -11.12 -8.59 -15.39
CA ALA A 109 -11.07 -7.13 -15.29
C ALA A 109 -9.94 -6.65 -14.37
N ILE A 110 -9.69 -7.33 -13.24
CA ILE A 110 -8.55 -7.01 -12.35
C ILE A 110 -7.24 -7.14 -13.13
N LYS A 111 -7.02 -8.26 -13.83
CA LYS A 111 -5.80 -8.48 -14.62
C LYS A 111 -5.63 -7.42 -15.72
N GLN A 112 -6.71 -7.05 -16.39
CA GLN A 112 -6.67 -6.01 -17.42
C GLN A 112 -6.30 -4.65 -16.83
N VAL A 113 -6.91 -4.26 -15.71
CA VAL A 113 -6.59 -3.01 -15.01
C VAL A 113 -5.15 -3.00 -14.50
N GLU A 114 -4.68 -4.09 -13.89
CA GLU A 114 -3.29 -4.23 -13.45
C GLU A 114 -2.30 -4.09 -14.62
N LYS A 115 -2.63 -4.68 -15.78
CA LYS A 115 -1.81 -4.56 -16.99
C LYS A 115 -1.79 -3.12 -17.52
N GLU A 116 -2.91 -2.42 -17.52
CA GLU A 116 -3.00 -1.02 -17.96
C GLU A 116 -2.27 -0.06 -17.02
N LEU A 117 -2.26 -0.35 -15.72
CA LEU A 117 -1.56 0.42 -14.70
C LEU A 117 -0.05 0.14 -14.66
N GLY A 118 0.38 -1.06 -15.04
CA GLY A 118 1.78 -1.45 -15.07
C GLY A 118 2.46 -1.30 -13.70
N ASP A 119 3.66 -0.70 -13.69
CA ASP A 119 4.42 -0.44 -12.46
C ASP A 119 3.93 0.78 -11.67
N GLU A 120 3.03 1.58 -12.26
CA GLU A 120 2.56 2.86 -11.71
C GLU A 120 1.17 2.77 -11.06
N GLY A 121 0.63 1.56 -10.93
CA GLY A 121 -0.60 1.36 -10.18
C GLY A 121 -0.69 0.02 -9.48
N ARG A 122 -1.73 -0.09 -8.67
CA ARG A 122 -2.01 -1.26 -7.85
C ARG A 122 -3.52 -1.43 -7.70
N VAL A 123 -3.99 -2.66 -7.86
CA VAL A 123 -5.36 -3.03 -7.54
C VAL A 123 -5.35 -3.87 -6.25
N LEU A 124 -6.29 -3.61 -5.37
CA LEU A 124 -6.54 -4.42 -4.18
C LEU A 124 -8.05 -4.62 -4.03
N VAL A 125 -8.50 -5.84 -4.26
CA VAL A 125 -9.89 -6.25 -4.04
C VAL A 125 -9.92 -7.23 -2.88
N ARG A 126 -10.76 -6.97 -1.87
CA ARG A 126 -10.92 -7.86 -0.71
C ARG A 126 -12.28 -7.71 -0.06
N TYR A 127 -12.76 -8.77 0.57
CA TYR A 127 -13.96 -8.69 1.41
C TYR A 127 -13.67 -8.02 2.77
N SER A 128 -14.70 -7.37 3.31
CA SER A 128 -14.75 -7.01 4.72
C SER A 128 -14.91 -8.27 5.58
N GLY A 129 -14.15 -8.38 6.67
CA GLY A 129 -14.27 -9.50 7.61
C GLY A 129 -15.55 -9.44 8.46
N THR A 130 -16.07 -8.24 8.70
CA THR A 130 -17.20 -8.00 9.62
C THR A 130 -18.50 -7.62 8.91
N GLN A 131 -18.43 -7.18 7.64
CA GLN A 131 -19.58 -6.68 6.89
C GLN A 131 -19.75 -7.46 5.58
N ASN A 132 -20.96 -7.49 5.03
CA ASN A 132 -21.25 -8.06 3.70
C ASN A 132 -20.91 -7.07 2.59
N MET A 133 -19.62 -6.78 2.47
CA MET A 133 -19.09 -5.74 1.59
C MET A 133 -17.77 -6.18 0.98
N CYS A 134 -17.57 -5.86 -0.29
CA CYS A 134 -16.31 -5.95 -1.01
C CYS A 134 -15.67 -4.55 -1.09
N ARG A 135 -14.38 -4.48 -0.79
CA ARG A 135 -13.57 -3.26 -0.83
C ARG A 135 -12.70 -3.31 -2.08
N VAL A 136 -12.88 -2.33 -2.96
CA VAL A 136 -12.11 -2.15 -4.18
C VAL A 136 -11.24 -0.94 -3.99
N MET A 137 -9.93 -1.12 -3.98
CA MET A 137 -8.97 -0.04 -3.91
C MET A 137 -8.11 -0.07 -5.16
N VAL A 138 -7.94 1.09 -5.78
CA VAL A 138 -6.98 1.30 -6.86
C VAL A 138 -6.05 2.43 -6.45
N GLU A 139 -4.76 2.26 -6.72
CA GLU A 139 -3.74 3.30 -6.72
C GLU A 139 -3.23 3.46 -8.15
N GLY A 140 -2.93 4.69 -8.55
CA GLY A 140 -2.52 4.98 -9.93
C GLY A 140 -1.93 6.38 -10.08
N PRO A 141 -1.47 6.75 -11.29
CA PRO A 141 -0.70 7.97 -11.52
C PRO A 141 -1.53 9.26 -11.43
N THR A 142 -2.85 9.20 -11.65
CA THR A 142 -3.74 10.36 -11.59
C THR A 142 -5.10 10.00 -11.00
N ASP A 143 -5.73 10.93 -10.26
CA ASP A 143 -7.07 10.73 -9.70
C ASP A 143 -8.11 10.25 -10.72
N ALA A 144 -8.04 10.76 -11.96
CA ALA A 144 -8.96 10.40 -13.03
C ALA A 144 -8.82 8.91 -13.42
N VAL A 145 -7.57 8.44 -13.59
CA VAL A 145 -7.26 7.04 -13.91
C VAL A 145 -7.68 6.14 -12.74
N THR A 146 -7.29 6.51 -11.52
CA THR A 146 -7.60 5.75 -10.31
C THR A 146 -9.11 5.61 -10.11
N LEU A 147 -9.86 6.70 -10.29
CA LEU A 147 -11.32 6.70 -10.15
C LEU A 147 -12.00 5.88 -11.26
N LYS A 148 -11.53 6.01 -12.51
CA LYS A 148 -12.06 5.25 -13.66
C LYS A 148 -12.01 3.75 -13.39
N TYR A 149 -10.82 3.23 -13.04
CA TYR A 149 -10.65 1.80 -12.83
C TYR A 149 -11.32 1.30 -11.55
N CYS A 150 -11.27 2.08 -10.47
CA CYS A 150 -11.95 1.71 -9.23
C CYS A 150 -13.47 1.58 -9.45
N ARG A 151 -14.08 2.50 -10.20
CA ARG A 151 -15.50 2.41 -10.59
C ARG A 151 -15.79 1.23 -11.50
N GLN A 152 -14.98 1.02 -12.53
CA GLN A 152 -15.14 -0.12 -13.45
C GLN A 152 -15.18 -1.46 -12.69
N LEU A 153 -14.25 -1.68 -11.76
CA LEU A 153 -14.21 -2.90 -10.95
C LEU A 153 -15.39 -2.97 -9.97
N ALA A 154 -15.74 -1.86 -9.34
CA ALA A 154 -16.87 -1.79 -8.42
C ALA A 154 -18.21 -2.12 -9.11
N ASP A 155 -18.42 -1.62 -10.33
CA ASP A 155 -19.63 -1.90 -11.12
C ASP A 155 -19.72 -3.38 -11.50
N ILE A 156 -18.60 -4.02 -11.85
CA ILE A 156 -18.55 -5.46 -12.13
C ILE A 156 -18.91 -6.25 -10.87
N ILE A 157 -18.31 -5.93 -9.72
CA ILE A 157 -18.62 -6.58 -8.44
C ILE A 157 -20.11 -6.45 -8.12
N LYS A 158 -20.68 -5.25 -8.26
CA LYS A 158 -22.09 -5.01 -8.04
C LYS A 158 -22.96 -5.88 -8.94
N SER A 159 -22.60 -6.01 -10.22
CA SER A 159 -23.36 -6.82 -11.18
C SER A 159 -23.26 -8.34 -10.93
N GLU A 160 -22.10 -8.84 -10.51
CA GLU A 160 -21.85 -10.27 -10.36
C GLU A 160 -22.29 -10.80 -8.99
N ILE A 161 -22.13 -10.00 -7.92
CA ILE A 161 -22.30 -10.48 -6.54
C ILE A 161 -23.04 -9.52 -5.59
N GLY A 162 -23.62 -8.39 -6.05
CA GLY A 162 -24.17 -7.40 -5.11
C GLY A 162 -25.16 -6.38 -5.63
#